data_AF-A0A8J3X4L5-F1
#
_entry.id   AF-A0A8J3X4L5-F1
#
_cell.length_a   1.000
_cell.length_b   1.000
_cell.length_c   1.000
_cell.angle_alpha   90.00
_cell.angle_beta   90.00
_cell.angle_gamma   90.00
#
_symmetry.space_group_name_H-M   'P 1'
#
loop_
_entity.id
_entity.type
_entity.pdbx_description
1 polymer ?
#
loop_
_entity_poly.entity_id
_entity_poly.type
_entity_poly.pdbx_seq_one_letter_code
_entity_poly.pdbx_strand_id
1 'polypeptide(L)'
;MTARPTDSWRQAIAEEARELAAGELDPECAGASESYPEPMLADTDEVLLTFEADLSALAKPTDEAVLDVIKHVVLALNKVNAHHEGAYQTDEREALCMYIDRTLVHAGIDVAALATRRGLHRYEITDRLAHLVKPDANSSFAQGRVPDACQIERRSAVNHGDSRSLGRR
;
A
#
# COMPACT_ATOMS: atom_id res chain seq x y z
N MET A 1 -0.60 16.09 5.92
CA MET A 1 -1.29 15.05 5.12
C MET A 1 -0.44 13.80 5.20
N THR A 2 -1.07 12.64 5.36
CA THR A 2 -0.39 11.34 5.24
C THR A 2 0.05 11.17 3.79
N ALA A 3 1.28 10.70 3.53
CA ALA A 3 1.69 10.33 2.17
C ALA A 3 0.86 9.13 1.69
N ARG A 4 0.44 9.13 0.41
CA ARG A 4 -0.37 8.03 -0.12
C ARG A 4 0.52 6.80 -0.36
N PRO A 5 -0.01 5.57 -0.20
CA PRO A 5 0.75 4.36 -0.51
C PRO A 5 1.23 4.33 -1.97
N THR A 6 0.40 4.80 -2.89
CA THR A 6 0.70 4.96 -4.32
C THR A 6 1.91 5.85 -4.60
N ASP A 7 2.20 6.85 -3.76
CA ASP A 7 3.41 7.66 -3.88
C ASP A 7 4.67 6.82 -3.65
N SER A 8 4.65 5.95 -2.63
CA SER A 8 5.77 5.04 -2.34
C SER A 8 5.95 3.97 -3.42
N TRP A 9 4.85 3.50 -4.02
CA TRP A 9 4.89 2.55 -5.14
C TRP A 9 5.46 3.20 -6.40
N ARG A 10 5.05 4.43 -6.74
CA ARG A 10 5.66 5.19 -7.84
C ARG A 10 7.14 5.51 -7.59
N GLN A 11 7.50 5.79 -6.33
CA GLN A 11 8.90 5.96 -5.97
C GLN A 11 9.71 4.68 -6.19
N ALA A 12 9.15 3.50 -5.88
CA ALA A 12 9.80 2.23 -6.15
C ALA A 12 10.03 2.00 -7.65
N ILE A 13 9.04 2.32 -8.50
CA ILE A 13 9.20 2.28 -9.97
C ILE A 13 10.33 3.22 -10.42
N ALA A 14 10.33 4.45 -9.91
CA ALA A 14 11.33 5.45 -10.28
C ALA A 14 12.75 5.09 -9.80
N GLU A 15 12.89 4.47 -8.63
CA GLU A 15 14.16 3.94 -8.14
C GLU A 15 14.69 2.85 -9.07
N GLU A 16 13.85 1.85 -9.35
CA GLU A 16 14.20 0.71 -10.19
C GLU A 16 14.63 1.16 -11.59
N ALA A 17 13.91 2.13 -12.17
CA ALA A 17 14.27 2.74 -13.45
C ALA A 17 15.64 3.45 -13.41
N ARG A 18 16.02 4.07 -12.29
CA ARG A 18 17.35 4.70 -12.13
C ARG A 18 18.44 3.66 -12.01
N GLU A 19 18.22 2.59 -11.23
CA GLU A 19 19.18 1.50 -11.08
C GLU A 19 19.42 0.77 -12.41
N LEU A 20 18.36 0.51 -13.19
CA LEU A 20 18.47 -0.03 -14.55
C LEU A 20 19.26 0.89 -15.49
N ALA A 21 18.99 2.20 -15.46
CA ALA A 21 19.70 3.16 -16.29
C ALA A 21 21.18 3.29 -15.89
N ALA A 22 21.50 3.07 -14.61
CA ALA A 22 22.87 3.02 -14.09
C ALA A 22 23.57 1.68 -14.37
N GLY A 23 22.84 0.65 -14.78
CA GLY A 23 23.35 -0.73 -14.92
C GLY A 23 23.63 -1.41 -13.58
N GLU A 24 23.03 -0.91 -12.50
CA GLU A 24 23.17 -1.44 -11.13
C GLU A 24 22.14 -2.52 -10.80
N LEU A 25 21.08 -2.63 -11.62
CA LEU A 25 20.06 -3.67 -11.53
C LEU A 25 19.97 -4.45 -12.84
N ASP A 26 19.87 -5.78 -12.74
CA ASP A 26 19.58 -6.61 -13.90
C ASP A 26 18.12 -6.38 -14.36
N PRO A 27 17.86 -6.15 -15.66
CA PRO A 27 16.51 -6.13 -16.21
C PRO A 27 15.63 -7.31 -15.81
N GLU A 28 16.18 -8.51 -15.59
CA GLU A 28 15.42 -9.67 -15.12
C GLU A 28 14.96 -9.57 -13.66
N CYS A 29 15.56 -8.65 -12.90
CA CYS A 29 15.22 -8.32 -11.52
C CYS A 29 14.33 -7.08 -11.39
N ALA A 30 14.00 -6.43 -12.51
CA ALA A 30 13.06 -5.33 -12.53
C ALA A 30 11.62 -5.86 -12.58
N GLY A 31 10.81 -5.51 -11.58
CA GLY A 31 9.42 -5.95 -11.47
C GLY A 31 8.49 -4.92 -10.86
N ALA A 32 8.99 -3.74 -10.45
CA ALA A 32 8.17 -2.72 -9.83
C ALA A 32 7.11 -2.16 -10.80
N SER A 33 7.47 -1.94 -12.07
CA SER A 33 6.52 -1.45 -13.08
C SER A 33 5.44 -2.47 -13.45
N GLU A 34 5.74 -3.77 -13.31
CA GLU A 34 4.78 -4.84 -13.54
C GLU A 34 3.87 -5.04 -12.33
N SER A 35 4.41 -4.90 -11.11
CA SER A 35 3.67 -5.03 -9.86
C SER A 35 2.74 -3.83 -9.60
N TYR A 36 3.11 -2.65 -10.11
CA TYR A 36 2.41 -1.39 -9.91
C TYR A 36 2.11 -0.70 -11.24
N PRO A 37 1.25 -1.30 -12.10
CA PRO A 37 0.91 -0.68 -13.38
C PRO A 37 0.15 0.64 -13.15
N GLU A 38 0.46 1.68 -13.93
CA GLU A 38 -0.13 3.01 -13.73
C GLU A 38 -1.67 3.04 -13.68
N PRO A 39 -2.42 2.25 -14.48
CA PRO A 39 -3.89 2.19 -14.35
C PRO A 39 -4.36 1.75 -12.95
N MET A 40 -3.68 0.78 -12.33
CA MET A 40 -3.97 0.37 -10.96
C MET A 40 -3.70 1.50 -9.98
N LEU A 41 -2.55 2.18 -10.11
CA LEU A 41 -2.17 3.29 -9.23
C LEU A 41 -3.18 4.45 -9.32
N ALA A 42 -3.62 4.78 -10.54
CA ALA A 42 -4.62 5.82 -10.79
C ALA A 42 -5.97 5.46 -10.17
N ASP A 43 -6.46 4.24 -10.36
CA ASP A 43 -7.71 3.77 -9.77
C ASP A 43 -7.64 3.77 -8.22
N THR A 44 -6.51 3.33 -7.64
CA THR A 44 -6.30 3.41 -6.19
C THR A 44 -6.32 4.86 -5.71
N ASP A 45 -5.64 5.78 -6.40
CA ASP A 45 -5.61 7.19 -6.04
C ASP A 45 -7.00 7.84 -6.08
N GLU A 46 -7.82 7.51 -7.07
CA GLU A 46 -9.20 8.02 -7.16
C GLU A 46 -10.04 7.59 -5.95
N VAL A 47 -9.90 6.33 -5.53
CA VAL A 47 -10.58 5.81 -4.34
C VAL A 47 -10.11 6.53 -3.07
N LEU A 48 -8.79 6.73 -2.91
CA LEU A 48 -8.23 7.43 -1.75
C LEU A 48 -8.62 8.92 -1.72
N LEU A 49 -8.65 9.58 -2.88
CA LEU A 49 -9.12 10.96 -3.03
C LEU A 49 -10.59 11.11 -2.63
N THR A 50 -11.44 10.18 -3.07
CA THR A 50 -12.87 10.16 -2.70
C THR A 50 -13.04 9.98 -1.20
N PHE A 51 -12.27 9.07 -0.59
CA PHE A 51 -12.27 8.87 0.86
C PHE A 51 -11.84 10.12 1.64
N GLU A 52 -10.78 10.80 1.21
CA GLU A 52 -10.33 12.06 1.81
C GLU A 52 -11.41 13.15 1.72
N ALA A 53 -12.08 13.25 0.57
CA ALA A 53 -13.18 14.19 0.35
C ALA A 53 -14.38 13.87 1.26
N ASP A 54 -14.80 12.60 1.31
CA ASP A 54 -15.89 12.11 2.16
C ASP A 54 -15.61 12.43 3.64
N LEU A 55 -14.39 12.20 4.12
CA LEU A 55 -13.99 12.55 5.49
C LEU A 55 -14.01 14.05 5.73
N SER A 56 -13.53 14.86 4.80
CA SER A 56 -13.51 16.33 4.94
C SER A 56 -14.92 16.93 5.01
N ALA A 57 -15.92 16.26 4.41
CA ALA A 57 -17.31 16.67 4.43
C ALA A 57 -18.02 16.35 5.75
N LEU A 58 -17.44 15.52 6.63
CA LEU A 58 -18.00 15.18 7.94
C LEU A 58 -17.82 16.34 8.93
N ALA A 59 -18.71 17.34 8.88
CA ALA A 59 -18.66 18.51 9.77
C ALA A 59 -18.90 18.16 11.27
N LYS A 60 -19.65 17.09 11.55
CA LYS A 60 -19.86 16.50 12.89
C LYS A 60 -19.94 14.98 12.75
N PRO A 61 -18.80 14.28 12.75
CA PRO A 61 -18.78 12.85 12.49
C PRO A 61 -19.51 12.09 13.59
N THR A 62 -20.60 11.41 13.25
CA THR A 62 -21.18 10.36 14.08
C THR A 62 -20.41 9.06 13.86
N ASP A 63 -20.46 8.16 14.83
CA ASP A 63 -19.80 6.86 14.71
C ASP A 63 -20.30 6.09 13.48
N GLU A 64 -21.60 6.14 13.19
CA GLU A 64 -22.19 5.55 11.99
C GLU A 64 -21.62 6.15 10.71
N ALA A 65 -21.56 7.49 10.63
CA ALA A 65 -21.07 8.17 9.43
C ALA A 65 -19.60 7.84 9.15
N VAL A 66 -18.77 7.76 10.20
CA VAL A 66 -17.36 7.35 10.06
C VAL A 66 -17.26 5.91 9.58
N LEU A 67 -18.03 4.98 10.16
CA LEU A 67 -18.02 3.58 9.73
C LEU A 67 -18.50 3.41 8.29
N ASP A 68 -19.49 4.19 7.86
CA ASP A 68 -19.99 4.16 6.48
C ASP A 68 -18.92 4.65 5.49
N VAL A 69 -18.19 5.72 5.81
CA VAL A 69 -17.07 6.19 4.98
C VAL A 69 -15.94 5.15 4.91
N ILE A 70 -15.58 4.54 6.04
CA ILE A 70 -14.56 3.47 6.06
C ILE A 70 -15.04 2.27 5.23
N LYS A 71 -16.31 1.86 5.36
CA LYS A 71 -16.88 0.79 4.57
C LYS A 71 -16.87 1.12 3.08
N HIS A 72 -17.18 2.36 2.71
CA HIS A 72 -17.21 2.79 1.32
C HIS A 72 -15.82 2.69 0.67
N VAL A 73 -14.78 3.21 1.33
CA VAL A 73 -13.40 3.13 0.81
C VAL A 73 -12.92 1.68 0.71
N VAL A 74 -13.19 0.84 1.70
CA VAL A 74 -12.79 -0.58 1.65
C VAL A 74 -13.46 -1.30 0.49
N LEU A 75 -14.78 -1.11 0.30
CA LEU A 75 -15.50 -1.71 -0.83
C LEU A 75 -14.99 -1.21 -2.18
N ALA A 76 -14.62 0.06 -2.29
CA ALA A 76 -14.05 0.63 -3.50
C ALA A 76 -12.65 0.05 -3.79
N LEU A 77 -11.78 -0.03 -2.79
CA LEU A 77 -10.46 -0.66 -2.92
C LEU A 77 -10.58 -2.14 -3.33
N ASN A 78 -11.56 -2.88 -2.80
CA ASN A 78 -11.81 -4.26 -3.21
C ASN A 78 -12.19 -4.38 -4.69
N LYS A 79 -12.92 -3.41 -5.23
CA LYS A 79 -13.24 -3.38 -6.67
C LYS A 79 -11.97 -3.17 -7.49
N VAL A 80 -11.09 -2.26 -7.08
CA VAL A 80 -9.78 -2.06 -7.73
C VAL A 80 -8.96 -3.34 -7.68
N ASN A 81 -8.87 -3.98 -6.51
CA ASN A 81 -8.17 -5.26 -6.35
C ASN A 81 -8.69 -6.34 -7.29
N ALA A 82 -10.01 -6.46 -7.42
CA ALA A 82 -10.64 -7.44 -8.31
C ALA A 82 -10.48 -7.07 -9.80
N HIS A 83 -10.50 -5.77 -10.13
CA HIS A 83 -10.34 -5.30 -11.50
C HIS A 83 -8.93 -5.59 -12.05
N HIS A 84 -7.92 -5.48 -11.20
CA HIS A 84 -6.51 -5.72 -11.53
C HIS A 84 -6.01 -7.09 -11.03
N GLU A 85 -6.88 -8.12 -11.09
CA GLU A 85 -6.54 -9.54 -10.86
C GLU A 85 -5.80 -9.86 -9.54
N GLY A 86 -6.15 -9.19 -8.45
CA GLY A 86 -5.48 -9.37 -7.15
C GLY A 86 -4.32 -8.41 -6.95
N ALA A 87 -4.54 -7.15 -7.32
CA ALA A 87 -3.58 -6.05 -7.30
C ALA A 87 -2.82 -5.86 -5.96
N TYR A 88 -3.48 -6.14 -4.83
CA TYR A 88 -2.90 -5.90 -3.51
C TYR A 88 -2.44 -7.21 -2.90
N GLN A 89 -1.16 -7.32 -2.58
CA GLN A 89 -0.64 -8.39 -1.74
C GLN A 89 -0.70 -7.98 -0.26
N THR A 90 -0.06 -8.75 0.62
CA THR A 90 -0.14 -8.51 2.06
C THR A 90 0.42 -7.14 2.42
N ASP A 91 1.57 -6.76 1.86
CA ASP A 91 2.24 -5.50 2.17
C ASP A 91 1.43 -4.30 1.66
N GLU A 92 0.84 -4.38 0.46
CA GLU A 92 -0.03 -3.31 -0.06
C GLU A 92 -1.30 -3.16 0.78
N ARG A 93 -1.91 -4.27 1.19
CA ARG A 93 -3.09 -4.25 2.08
C ARG A 93 -2.74 -3.61 3.43
N GLU A 94 -1.60 -3.94 4.00
CA GLU A 94 -1.12 -3.33 5.25
C GLU A 94 -0.88 -1.82 5.08
N ALA A 95 -0.23 -1.40 3.99
CA ALA A 95 0.01 0.00 3.67
C ALA A 95 -1.30 0.79 3.50
N LEU A 96 -2.30 0.22 2.81
CA LEU A 96 -3.63 0.81 2.65
C LEU A 96 -4.38 0.93 3.98
N CYS A 97 -4.37 -0.12 4.81
CA CYS A 97 -4.97 -0.10 6.15
C CYS A 97 -4.30 0.97 7.04
N MET A 98 -2.97 1.05 7.02
CA MET A 98 -2.23 2.08 7.74
C MET A 98 -2.54 3.48 7.25
N TYR A 99 -2.71 3.67 5.94
CA TYR A 99 -3.09 4.96 5.36
C TYR A 99 -4.47 5.41 5.85
N ILE A 100 -5.47 4.53 5.77
CA ILE A 100 -6.85 4.79 6.22
C ILE A 100 -6.85 5.17 7.70
N ASP A 101 -6.20 4.37 8.55
CA ASP A 101 -6.11 4.63 9.99
C ASP A 101 -5.45 5.99 10.31
N ARG A 102 -4.31 6.30 9.68
CA ARG A 102 -3.62 7.58 9.87
C ARG A 102 -4.47 8.76 9.41
N THR A 103 -5.15 8.63 8.28
CA THR A 103 -6.01 9.68 7.73
C THR A 103 -7.21 9.96 8.63
N LEU A 104 -7.83 8.93 9.22
CA LEU A 104 -8.88 9.09 10.24
C LEU A 104 -8.35 9.83 11.48
N VAL A 105 -7.18 9.42 12.00
CA VAL A 105 -6.55 10.09 13.15
C VAL A 105 -6.24 11.55 12.84
N HIS A 106 -5.73 11.85 11.65
CA HIS A 106 -5.48 13.23 11.22
C HIS A 106 -6.75 14.07 11.06
N ALA A 107 -7.88 13.46 10.73
CA ALA A 107 -9.19 14.11 10.74
C ALA A 107 -9.75 14.34 12.16
N GLY A 108 -9.00 13.96 13.21
CA GLY A 108 -9.40 14.09 14.60
C GLY A 108 -10.35 12.99 15.09
N ILE A 109 -10.50 11.90 14.31
CA ILE A 109 -11.32 10.77 14.68
C ILE A 109 -10.51 9.84 15.59
N ASP A 110 -10.96 9.68 16.83
CA ASP A 110 -10.40 8.69 17.74
C ASP A 110 -10.94 7.29 17.38
N VAL A 111 -10.20 6.60 16.50
CA VAL A 111 -10.53 5.25 16.02
C VAL A 111 -10.54 4.24 17.17
N ALA A 112 -9.72 4.42 18.20
CA ALA A 112 -9.69 3.51 19.35
C ALA A 112 -10.94 3.69 20.22
N ALA A 113 -11.36 4.93 20.47
CA ALA A 113 -12.61 5.21 21.17
C ALA A 113 -13.83 4.78 20.36
N LEU A 114 -13.82 4.98 19.03
CA LEU A 114 -14.86 4.46 18.12
C LEU A 114 -14.97 2.94 18.22
N ALA A 115 -13.85 2.23 18.14
CA ALA A 115 -13.81 0.78 18.26
C ALA A 115 -14.37 0.32 19.61
N THR A 116 -13.93 0.97 20.70
CA THR A 116 -14.40 0.69 22.05
C THR A 116 -15.92 0.88 22.19
N ARG A 117 -16.49 1.97 21.66
CA ARG A 117 -17.94 2.23 21.68
C ARG A 117 -18.74 1.19 20.89
N ARG A 118 -18.11 0.52 19.93
CA ARG A 118 -18.71 -0.51 19.08
C ARG A 118 -18.40 -1.94 19.52
N GLY A 119 -17.63 -2.11 20.60
CA GLY A 119 -17.18 -3.42 21.06
C GLY A 119 -16.22 -4.11 20.08
N LEU A 120 -15.45 -3.32 19.33
CA LEU A 120 -14.43 -3.78 18.37
C LEU A 120 -13.04 -3.37 18.87
N HIS A 121 -12.01 -4.11 18.47
CA HIS A 121 -10.63 -3.62 18.52
C HIS A 121 -10.35 -2.68 17.33
N ARG A 122 -9.39 -1.76 17.53
CA ARG A 122 -8.99 -0.78 16.50
C ARG A 122 -8.66 -1.43 15.16
N TYR A 123 -7.88 -2.52 15.19
CA TYR A 123 -7.53 -3.25 13.98
C TYR A 123 -8.73 -3.98 13.38
N GLU A 124 -9.71 -4.40 14.18
CA GLU A 124 -10.92 -5.06 13.68
C GLU A 124 -11.84 -4.13 12.89
N ILE A 125 -11.76 -2.81 13.06
CA ILE A 125 -12.55 -1.88 12.22
C ILE A 125 -12.14 -2.03 10.75
N THR A 126 -10.85 -2.04 10.46
CA THR A 126 -10.33 -2.18 9.09
C THR A 126 -10.23 -3.65 8.66
N ASP A 127 -9.86 -4.55 9.59
CA ASP A 127 -9.64 -5.97 9.32
C ASP A 127 -10.93 -6.76 9.14
N ARG A 128 -11.99 -6.49 9.92
CA ARG A 128 -13.30 -7.13 9.72
C ARG A 128 -13.96 -6.69 8.42
N LEU A 129 -13.67 -5.47 7.96
CA LEU A 129 -14.10 -4.98 6.65
C LEU A 129 -13.25 -5.58 5.53
N ALA A 130 -11.94 -5.80 5.74
CA ALA A 130 -11.07 -6.53 4.83
C ALA A 130 -11.44 -8.02 4.72
N HIS A 131 -11.90 -8.65 5.81
CA HIS A 131 -12.30 -10.05 5.85
C HIS A 131 -13.73 -10.37 5.36
N LEU A 132 -14.59 -9.36 5.15
CA LEU A 132 -15.87 -9.55 4.46
C LEU A 132 -15.71 -9.84 2.95
N VAL A 133 -14.46 -9.93 2.49
CA VAL A 133 -14.00 -10.22 1.13
C VAL A 133 -13.44 -11.64 1.07
N LYS A 134 -14.26 -12.65 1.37
CA LYS A 134 -14.01 -13.99 0.84
C LYS A 134 -15.05 -14.29 -0.23
N PRO A 135 -14.72 -14.20 -1.53
CA PRO A 135 -15.19 -15.21 -2.45
C PRO A 135 -14.37 -16.48 -2.13
N ASP A 136 -15.07 -17.51 -1.66
CA ASP A 136 -14.73 -18.93 -1.57
C ASP A 136 -13.24 -19.35 -1.53
N ALA A 137 -12.93 -20.17 -0.53
CA ALA A 137 -11.66 -20.86 -0.36
C ALA A 137 -11.34 -21.80 -1.55
N ASN A 138 -10.90 -21.26 -2.69
CA ASN A 138 -10.26 -22.04 -3.75
C ASN A 138 -9.41 -21.18 -4.71
N SER A 139 -8.70 -20.17 -4.20
CA SER A 139 -7.70 -19.44 -4.98
C SER A 139 -6.31 -19.86 -4.53
N SER A 140 -5.87 -20.99 -5.06
CA SER A 140 -4.46 -21.40 -5.05
C SER A 140 -3.72 -20.48 -6.04
N PHE A 141 -3.29 -19.30 -5.59
CA PHE A 141 -2.47 -18.41 -6.41
C PHE A 141 -0.99 -18.69 -6.20
N ALA A 142 -0.33 -18.82 -7.34
CA ALA A 142 1.07 -19.17 -7.52
C ALA A 142 2.00 -18.20 -6.80
N GLN A 143 3.03 -18.77 -6.19
CA GLN A 143 4.19 -18.04 -5.66
C GLN A 143 4.93 -17.39 -6.83
N GLY A 144 4.59 -16.14 -7.15
CA GLY A 144 5.46 -15.22 -7.89
C GLY A 144 6.59 -14.75 -6.96
N ARG A 145 7.44 -15.68 -6.51
CA ARG A 145 8.65 -15.34 -5.77
C ARG A 145 9.67 -14.86 -6.81
N VAL A 146 10.01 -13.57 -6.78
CA VAL A 146 11.21 -13.04 -7.46
C VAL A 146 12.37 -13.98 -7.14
N PRO A 147 13.18 -14.44 -8.12
CA PRO A 147 14.27 -15.38 -7.85
C PRO A 147 15.18 -14.85 -6.74
N ASP A 148 15.61 -15.72 -5.81
CA ASP A 148 16.47 -15.36 -4.67
C ASP A 148 17.73 -14.56 -5.08
N ALA A 149 18.18 -14.68 -6.33
CA ALA A 149 19.27 -13.90 -6.90
C ALA A 149 19.04 -12.37 -6.81
N CYS A 150 17.82 -11.90 -7.06
CA CYS A 150 17.49 -10.47 -7.07
C CYS A 150 17.48 -9.85 -5.66
N GLN A 151 17.23 -10.63 -4.60
CA GLN A 151 17.29 -10.12 -3.22
C GLN A 151 18.74 -9.98 -2.70
N ILE A 152 19.69 -10.73 -3.26
CA ILE A 152 21.10 -10.71 -2.84
C ILE A 152 21.82 -9.46 -3.37
N GLU A 153 21.49 -8.99 -4.57
CA GLU A 153 22.11 -7.79 -5.16
C GLU A 153 21.65 -6.49 -4.49
N ARG A 154 20.36 -6.34 -4.15
CA ARG A 154 19.85 -5.17 -3.41
C ARG A 154 20.54 -4.97 -2.04
N ARG A 155 20.99 -6.06 -1.39
CA ARG A 155 21.78 -5.98 -0.14
C ARG A 155 23.27 -5.70 -0.37
N SER A 156 23.80 -6.00 -1.56
CA SER A 156 25.22 -5.84 -1.88
C SER A 156 25.55 -4.45 -2.41
N ALA A 157 24.62 -3.80 -3.14
CA ALA A 157 24.78 -2.43 -3.64
C ALA A 157 24.87 -1.39 -2.50
N VAL A 158 24.17 -1.61 -1.40
CA VAL A 158 24.24 -0.75 -0.19
C VAL A 158 25.61 -0.84 0.53
N ASN A 159 26.41 -1.87 0.27
CA ASN A 159 27.67 -2.13 0.98
C ASN A 159 28.95 -1.87 0.17
N HIS A 160 28.86 -1.44 -1.09
CA HIS A 160 30.04 -1.10 -1.92
C HIS A 160 30.30 0.41 -2.06
N GLY A 161 29.88 1.17 -1.05
CA GLY A 161 30.18 2.60 -0.93
C GLY A 161 31.32 2.94 0.03
N ASP A 162 32.25 2.03 0.36
CA ASP A 162 33.44 2.43 1.14
C ASP A 162 34.61 1.44 1.01
N SER A 163 35.52 1.68 0.06
CA SER A 163 36.93 1.31 0.23
C SER A 163 37.87 1.97 -0.79
N ARG A 164 38.60 2.97 -0.28
CA ARG A 164 40.01 3.29 -0.56
C ARG A 164 40.33 4.07 -1.83
N SER A 165 40.14 5.39 -1.70
CA SER A 165 41.24 6.29 -1.98
C SER A 165 42.28 6.21 -0.84
N LEU A 166 43.54 5.92 -1.16
CA LEU A 166 44.78 6.43 -0.52
C LEU A 166 45.98 5.61 -1.02
N GLY A 167 46.82 6.25 -1.83
CA GLY A 167 48.05 5.63 -2.32
C GLY A 167 48.84 6.47 -3.32
N ARG A 168 48.97 7.79 -3.09
CA ARG A 168 50.08 8.56 -3.67
C ARG A 168 51.37 8.10 -3.01
N ARG A 169 52.30 7.56 -3.79
CA ARG A 169 53.71 7.99 -3.83
C ARG A 169 54.40 7.34 -5.02
#